data_AF-X1TDV2-F1
#
_entry.id   AF-X1TDV2-F1
#
_cell.length_a   1.000
_cell.length_b   1.000
_cell.length_c   1.000
_cell.angle_alpha   90.00
_cell.angle_beta   90.00
_cell.angle_gamma   90.00
#
_symmetry.space_group_name_H-M   'P 1'
#
loop_
_entity.id
_entity.type
_entity.pdbx_description
1 polymer ?
#
loop_
_entity_poly.entity_id
_entity_poly.type
_entity_poly.pdbx_seq_one_letter_code
_entity_poly.pdbx_strand_id
1 'polypeptide(L)'
;MLNLCNSPDLELDLAIFSSCIDFASAVEAQVIVYHSGQNFYNLRFPEQRAEAVERETSALVDLAAKAQKAGILITVENTNPGIEELSLIEKNSLSKEQIRHFHPALYLDAIGQQLEKIAAPNVGLTLDPGHLN
;
A
#
# COMPACT_ATOMS: atom_id res chain seq x y z
N MET A 1 -7.21 -4.48 10.33
CA MET A 1 -5.83 -4.16 9.92
C MET A 1 -5.95 -2.97 8.98
N LEU A 2 -5.11 -1.95 9.15
CA LEU A 2 -5.19 -0.71 8.37
C LEU A 2 -4.97 -0.98 6.88
N ASN A 3 -5.91 -0.59 6.02
CA ASN A 3 -5.82 -0.80 4.57
C ASN A 3 -6.46 0.36 3.80
N LEU A 4 -5.63 1.25 3.26
CA LEU A 4 -6.09 2.43 2.52
C LEU A 4 -6.63 2.09 1.12
N CYS A 5 -6.37 0.89 0.60
CA CYS A 5 -6.70 0.48 -0.75
C CYS A 5 -8.17 0.03 -0.87
N ASN A 6 -8.64 -0.86 -0.01
CA ASN A 6 -9.94 -1.50 -0.19
C ASN A 6 -10.73 -1.81 1.09
N SER A 7 -10.32 -1.26 2.23
CA SER A 7 -11.12 -1.36 3.46
C SER A 7 -12.52 -0.78 3.28
N PRO A 8 -13.56 -1.37 3.91
CA PRO A 8 -14.93 -0.85 3.84
C PRO A 8 -15.09 0.53 4.52
N ASP A 9 -14.16 0.92 5.41
CA ASP A 9 -14.23 2.17 6.16
C ASP A 9 -12.93 2.97 6.01
N LEU A 10 -12.83 3.72 4.89
CA LEU A 10 -11.66 4.56 4.62
C LEU A 10 -11.46 5.64 5.67
N GLU A 11 -12.55 6.20 6.19
CA GLU A 11 -12.49 7.30 7.17
C GLU A 11 -11.83 6.81 8.46
N LEU A 12 -12.23 5.64 8.94
CA LEU A 12 -11.60 5.01 10.09
C LEU A 12 -10.11 4.71 9.84
N ASP A 13 -9.75 4.17 8.67
CA ASP A 13 -8.33 3.87 8.38
C ASP A 13 -7.47 5.13 8.28
N LEU A 14 -8.00 6.21 7.69
CA LEU A 14 -7.34 7.52 7.69
C LEU A 14 -7.15 8.05 9.11
N ALA A 15 -8.17 7.92 9.98
CA ALA A 15 -8.10 8.34 11.37
C ALA A 15 -7.07 7.53 12.16
N ILE A 16 -7.00 6.20 11.93
CA ILE A 16 -6.00 5.32 12.53
C ILE A 16 -4.60 5.71 12.03
N PHE A 17 -4.38 5.88 10.73
CA PHE A 17 -3.06 6.28 10.19
C PHE A 17 -2.64 7.63 10.77
N SER A 18 -3.55 8.60 10.76
CA SER A 18 -3.33 9.94 11.30
C SER A 18 -2.91 9.88 12.78
N SER A 19 -3.52 8.98 13.57
CA SER A 19 -3.14 8.74 14.96
C SER A 19 -1.77 8.05 15.08
N CYS A 20 -1.41 7.15 14.15
CA CYS A 20 -0.07 6.58 14.09
C CYS A 20 1.00 7.65 13.81
N ILE A 21 0.70 8.66 12.98
CA ILE A 21 1.59 9.81 12.75
C ILE A 21 1.77 10.63 14.03
N ASP A 22 0.69 10.90 14.76
CA ASP A 22 0.77 11.63 16.03
C ASP A 22 1.58 10.86 17.07
N PHE A 23 1.36 9.55 17.18
CA PHE A 23 2.12 8.68 18.07
C PHE A 23 3.60 8.63 17.69
N ALA A 24 3.92 8.40 16.40
CA ALA A 24 5.29 8.37 15.90
C ALA A 24 6.02 9.68 16.21
N SER A 25 5.35 10.82 16.03
CA SER A 25 5.90 12.13 16.37
C SER A 25 6.19 12.25 17.87
N ALA A 26 5.25 11.80 18.72
CA ALA A 26 5.40 11.85 20.18
C ALA A 26 6.55 10.98 20.72
N VAL A 27 6.91 9.92 20.01
CA VAL A 27 8.04 9.04 20.36
C VAL A 27 9.30 9.33 19.54
N GLU A 28 9.31 10.44 18.79
CA GLU A 28 10.43 10.88 17.94
C GLU A 28 10.84 9.84 16.86
N ALA A 29 9.90 8.97 16.46
CA ALA A 29 10.10 8.08 15.35
C ALA A 29 10.16 8.86 14.03
N GLN A 30 11.10 8.48 13.18
CA GLN A 30 11.37 9.19 11.92
C GLN A 30 10.65 8.56 10.72
N VAL A 31 10.24 7.30 10.84
CA VAL A 31 9.70 6.50 9.74
C VAL A 31 8.44 5.77 10.18
N ILE A 32 7.40 5.80 9.34
CA ILE A 32 6.25 4.92 9.42
C ILE A 32 6.26 4.02 8.19
N VAL A 33 6.28 2.71 8.42
CA VAL A 33 6.11 1.73 7.36
C VAL A 33 4.62 1.43 7.19
N TYR A 34 4.11 1.64 5.98
CA TYR A 34 2.79 1.23 5.55
C TYR A 34 2.94 0.03 4.61
N HIS A 35 2.48 -1.12 5.06
CA HIS A 35 2.34 -2.28 4.21
C HIS A 35 1.24 -2.03 3.19
N SER A 36 1.57 -2.07 1.89
CA SER A 36 0.60 -1.73 0.83
C SER A 36 -0.69 -2.52 1.02
N GLY A 37 -1.82 -1.82 0.90
CA GLY A 37 -3.16 -2.40 0.99
C GLY A 37 -3.59 -3.08 -0.30
N GLN A 38 -2.77 -3.01 -1.35
CA GLN A 38 -2.97 -3.62 -2.68
C GLN A 38 -2.81 -5.16 -2.64
N ASN A 39 -3.46 -5.78 -1.66
CA ASN A 39 -3.60 -7.22 -1.51
C ASN A 39 -4.63 -7.75 -2.52
N PHE A 40 -4.61 -9.05 -2.75
CA PHE A 40 -5.25 -9.72 -3.86
C PHE A 40 -6.75 -10.01 -3.67
N TYR A 41 -7.38 -9.39 -2.66
CA TYR A 41 -8.84 -9.18 -2.59
C TYR A 41 -9.42 -8.58 -3.90
N ASN A 42 -8.61 -7.81 -4.63
CA ASN A 42 -8.97 -7.21 -5.91
C ASN A 42 -9.16 -8.22 -7.07
N LEU A 43 -8.80 -9.50 -6.91
CA LEU A 43 -9.02 -10.53 -7.94
C LEU A 43 -10.46 -11.00 -8.06
N ARG A 44 -11.25 -10.83 -7.00
CA ARG A 44 -12.70 -11.09 -7.07
C ARG A 44 -13.44 -10.01 -7.85
N PHE A 45 -12.86 -8.80 -7.92
CA PHE A 45 -13.44 -7.60 -8.52
C PHE A 45 -12.37 -6.81 -9.30
N PRO A 46 -11.81 -7.39 -10.37
CA PRO A 46 -10.69 -6.79 -11.10
C PRO A 46 -11.02 -5.40 -11.68
N GLU A 47 -12.29 -5.14 -11.96
CA GLU A 47 -12.80 -3.84 -12.39
C GLU A 47 -12.63 -2.73 -11.34
N GLN A 48 -12.61 -3.07 -10.05
CA GLN A 48 -12.48 -2.11 -8.93
C GLN A 48 -11.02 -1.77 -8.62
N ARG A 49 -10.06 -2.48 -9.24
CA ARG A 49 -8.64 -2.38 -8.90
C ARG A 49 -8.05 -1.00 -9.20
N ALA A 50 -8.37 -0.41 -10.34
CA ALA A 50 -7.86 0.92 -10.68
C ALA A 50 -8.33 1.97 -9.65
N GLU A 51 -9.60 1.90 -9.26
CA GLU A 51 -10.19 2.75 -8.22
C GLU A 51 -9.53 2.51 -6.85
N ALA A 52 -9.28 1.25 -6.47
CA ALA A 52 -8.65 0.90 -5.20
C ALA A 52 -7.19 1.41 -5.10
N VAL A 53 -6.42 1.34 -6.19
CA VAL A 53 -5.07 1.90 -6.24
C VAL A 53 -5.11 3.43 -6.18
N GLU A 54 -6.03 4.07 -6.90
CA GLU A 54 -6.18 5.53 -6.88
C GLU A 54 -6.61 6.02 -5.49
N ARG A 55 -7.51 5.29 -4.83
CA ARG A 55 -7.93 5.54 -3.45
C ARG A 55 -6.75 5.49 -2.48
N GLU A 56 -5.94 4.42 -2.52
CA GLU A 56 -4.75 4.31 -1.68
C GLU A 56 -3.77 5.46 -1.95
N THR A 57 -3.53 5.76 -3.23
CA THR A 57 -2.61 6.82 -3.65
C THR A 57 -3.07 8.18 -3.12
N SER A 58 -4.36 8.49 -3.24
CA SER A 58 -4.96 9.73 -2.74
C SER A 58 -4.87 9.85 -1.22
N ALA A 59 -5.17 8.75 -0.50
CA ALA A 59 -5.04 8.69 0.94
C ALA A 59 -3.60 8.95 1.41
N LEU A 60 -2.61 8.37 0.71
CA LEU A 60 -1.20 8.62 1.00
C LEU A 60 -0.78 10.07 0.71
N VAL A 61 -1.34 10.73 -0.31
CA VAL A 61 -1.12 12.17 -0.54
C VAL A 61 -1.61 13.01 0.64
N ASP A 62 -2.82 12.74 1.13
CA ASP A 62 -3.39 13.47 2.27
C ASP A 62 -2.57 13.26 3.55
N LEU A 63 -2.17 12.01 3.81
CA LEU A 63 -1.35 11.64 4.96
C LEU A 63 0.08 12.19 4.86
N ALA A 64 0.64 12.28 3.66
CA ALA A 64 1.98 12.83 3.43
C ALA A 64 2.09 14.26 3.94
N ALA A 65 1.07 15.10 3.70
CA ALA A 65 1.04 16.48 4.17
C ALA A 65 1.07 16.58 5.70
N LYS A 66 0.39 15.67 6.41
CA LYS A 66 0.44 15.61 7.88
C LYS A 66 1.80 15.10 8.35
N ALA A 67 2.28 14.00 7.80
CA ALA A 67 3.58 13.41 8.16
C ALA A 67 4.74 14.38 7.93
N GLN A 68 4.69 15.18 6.87
CA GLN A 68 5.72 16.17 6.55
C GLN A 68 5.84 17.22 7.66
N LYS A 69 4.70 17.72 8.18
CA LYS A 69 4.68 18.68 9.31
C LYS A 69 5.24 18.06 10.60
N ALA A 70 5.07 16.75 10.76
CA ALA A 70 5.60 16.01 11.90
C ALA A 70 7.06 15.56 11.72
N GLY A 71 7.69 15.85 10.57
CA GLY A 71 9.06 15.41 10.27
C GLY A 71 9.19 13.90 10.00
N ILE A 72 8.09 13.25 9.60
CA ILE A 72 8.01 11.79 9.41
C ILE A 72 8.07 11.44 7.92
N LEU A 73 8.89 10.44 7.60
CA LEU A 73 8.91 9.73 6.33
C LEU A 73 7.90 8.58 6.37
N ILE A 74 6.94 8.57 5.45
CA ILE A 74 6.08 7.40 5.21
C ILE A 74 6.78 6.53 4.17
N THR A 75 6.89 5.23 4.41
CA THR A 75 7.39 4.29 3.41
C THR A 75 6.34 3.25 3.06
N VAL A 76 6.12 3.04 1.76
CA VAL A 76 5.25 1.98 1.25
C VAL A 76 6.08 0.71 1.12
N GLU A 77 5.69 -0.33 1.83
CA GLU A 77 6.31 -1.64 1.78
C GLU A 77 5.68 -2.50 0.67
N ASN A 78 6.52 -3.23 -0.07
CA ASN A 78 6.04 -4.29 -0.96
C ASN A 78 5.39 -5.41 -0.14
N THR A 79 4.56 -6.22 -0.79
CA THR A 79 3.74 -7.26 -0.15
C THR A 79 3.97 -8.59 -0.85
N ASN A 80 3.66 -9.70 -0.19
CA ASN A 80 3.54 -11.05 -0.76
C ASN A 80 2.09 -11.52 -0.82
N PRO A 81 1.74 -12.44 -1.74
CA PRO A 81 0.44 -13.09 -1.71
C PRO A 81 0.32 -13.96 -0.45
N GLY A 82 -0.86 -13.93 0.16
CA GLY A 82 -1.26 -14.88 1.19
C GLY A 82 -1.48 -16.30 0.62
N ILE A 83 -1.63 -17.28 1.51
CA ILE A 83 -1.80 -18.70 1.14
C ILE A 83 -3.03 -18.93 0.25
N GLU A 84 -4.14 -18.25 0.54
CA GLU A 84 -5.37 -18.35 -0.28
C GLU A 84 -5.16 -17.78 -1.69
N GLU A 85 -4.33 -16.75 -1.81
CA GLU A 85 -4.04 -16.04 -3.05
C GLU A 85 -3.13 -16.89 -3.94
N LEU A 86 -2.11 -17.52 -3.35
CA LEU A 86 -1.30 -18.54 -4.03
C LEU A 86 -2.17 -19.68 -4.59
N SER A 87 -3.15 -20.15 -3.81
CA SER A 87 -4.08 -21.20 -4.24
C SER A 87 -4.95 -20.76 -5.43
N LEU A 88 -5.36 -19.48 -5.45
CA LEU A 88 -6.14 -18.91 -6.57
C LEU A 88 -5.27 -18.69 -7.82
N ILE A 89 -4.01 -18.27 -7.67
CA ILE A 89 -3.06 -18.17 -8.78
C ILE A 89 -2.89 -19.53 -9.44
N GLU A 90 -2.64 -20.57 -8.64
CA GLU A 90 -2.42 -21.93 -9.13
C GLU A 90 -3.68 -22.50 -9.78
N LYS A 91 -4.83 -22.39 -9.12
CA LYS A 91 -6.11 -22.91 -9.62
C LYS A 91 -6.53 -22.30 -10.96
N ASN A 92 -6.23 -21.02 -11.18
CA ASN A 92 -6.61 -20.30 -12.40
C ASN A 92 -5.47 -20.21 -13.42
N SER A 93 -4.30 -20.81 -13.15
CA SER A 93 -3.12 -20.76 -14.01
C SER A 93 -2.76 -19.34 -14.47
N LEU A 94 -2.82 -18.37 -13.56
CA LEU A 94 -2.60 -16.96 -13.91
C LEU A 94 -1.17 -16.74 -14.41
N SER A 95 -1.04 -16.01 -15.53
CA SER A 95 0.26 -15.60 -16.05
C SER A 95 0.91 -14.56 -15.14
N LYS A 96 2.24 -14.38 -15.27
CA LYS A 96 2.95 -13.30 -14.55
C LYS A 96 2.38 -11.91 -14.84
N GLU A 97 1.91 -11.67 -16.07
CA GLU A 97 1.29 -10.41 -16.45
C GLU A 97 -0.05 -10.21 -15.75
N GLN A 98 -0.86 -11.28 -15.63
CA GLN A 98 -2.11 -11.25 -14.88
C GLN A 98 -1.85 -11.02 -13.38
N ILE A 99 -0.88 -11.73 -12.79
CA ILE A 99 -0.50 -11.53 -11.38
C ILE A 99 -0.05 -10.08 -11.16
N ARG A 100 0.79 -9.53 -12.05
CA ARG A 100 1.21 -8.13 -12.00
C ARG A 100 0.04 -7.16 -12.11
N HIS A 101 -0.90 -7.45 -12.99
CA HIS A 101 -2.12 -6.67 -13.10
C HIS A 101 -2.89 -6.70 -11.78
N PHE A 102 -3.10 -7.86 -11.17
CA PHE A 102 -3.93 -7.99 -9.97
C PHE A 102 -3.26 -7.62 -8.65
N HIS A 103 -1.93 -7.77 -8.57
CA HIS A 103 -1.14 -7.60 -7.34
C HIS A 103 0.15 -6.80 -7.65
N PRO A 104 0.01 -5.55 -8.12
CA PRO A 104 1.14 -4.71 -8.51
C PRO A 104 2.14 -4.47 -7.38
N ALA A 105 1.71 -4.43 -6.12
CA ALA A 105 2.59 -4.21 -4.98
C ALA A 105 3.55 -5.38 -4.66
N LEU A 106 3.49 -6.49 -5.42
CA LEU A 106 4.57 -7.48 -5.51
C LEU A 106 5.80 -6.95 -6.25
N TYR A 107 5.60 -5.94 -7.10
CA TYR A 107 6.59 -5.46 -8.04
C TYR A 107 7.03 -4.05 -7.67
N LEU A 108 8.34 -3.90 -7.40
CA LEU A 108 8.92 -2.64 -6.94
C LEU A 108 8.73 -1.49 -7.93
N ASP A 109 8.72 -1.78 -9.23
CA ASP A 109 8.51 -0.76 -10.26
C ASP A 109 7.06 -0.23 -10.27
N ALA A 110 6.07 -1.04 -9.91
CA ALA A 110 4.70 -0.57 -9.77
C ALA A 110 4.50 0.29 -8.51
N ILE A 111 5.17 -0.04 -7.41
CA ILE A 111 5.22 0.83 -6.23
C ILE A 111 5.94 2.14 -6.60
N GLY A 112 7.06 2.07 -7.34
CA GLY A 112 7.76 3.25 -7.85
C GLY A 112 6.84 4.19 -8.63
N GLN A 113 6.03 3.65 -9.55
CA GLN A 113 5.02 4.43 -10.29
C GLN A 113 3.97 5.07 -9.37
N GLN A 114 3.56 4.41 -8.29
CA GLN A 114 2.66 5.00 -7.30
C GLN A 114 3.33 6.16 -6.56
N LEU A 115 4.60 5.99 -6.15
CA LEU A 115 5.36 7.04 -5.47
C LEU A 115 5.57 8.27 -6.37
N GLU A 116 5.82 8.06 -7.66
CA GLU A 116 5.90 9.14 -8.66
C GLU A 116 4.59 9.94 -8.75
N LYS A 117 3.43 9.28 -8.61
CA LYS A 117 2.12 9.95 -8.58
C LYS A 117 1.89 10.73 -7.29
N ILE A 118 2.32 10.17 -6.15
CA ILE A 118 2.21 10.85 -4.85
C ILE A 118 3.07 12.12 -4.84
N ALA A 119 4.26 12.06 -5.46
CA ALA A 119 5.15 13.21 -5.66
C ALA A 119 5.48 14.01 -4.38
N ALA A 120 5.47 13.35 -3.22
CA ALA A 120 5.77 13.96 -1.93
C ALA A 120 7.19 13.60 -1.48
N PRO A 121 8.01 14.57 -1.01
CA PRO A 121 9.40 14.33 -0.65
C PRO A 121 9.59 13.47 0.60
N ASN A 122 8.53 13.28 1.39
CA ASN A 122 8.50 12.48 2.61
C ASN A 122 7.69 11.18 2.44
N VAL A 123 7.58 10.68 1.20
CA VAL A 123 7.02 9.36 0.91
C VAL A 123 8.03 8.56 0.10
N GLY A 124 8.34 7.35 0.56
CA GLY A 124 9.35 6.47 -0.05
C GLY A 124 8.90 5.02 -0.11
N LEU A 125 9.86 4.13 -0.42
CA LEU A 125 9.67 2.68 -0.48
C LEU A 125 10.44 2.02 0.66
N THR A 126 9.81 1.05 1.33
CA THR A 126 10.50 0.05 2.14
C THR A 126 10.50 -1.26 1.36
N LEU A 127 11.64 -1.94 1.33
CA LEU A 127 11.76 -3.25 0.71
C LEU A 127 11.81 -4.31 1.81
N ASP A 128 10.84 -5.21 1.82
CA ASP A 128 10.99 -6.52 2.45
C ASP A 128 11.38 -7.54 1.37
N PRO A 129 12.63 -8.05 1.38
CA PRO A 129 13.06 -9.06 0.42
C PRO A 129 12.37 -10.41 0.62
N GLY A 130 11.81 -10.67 1.81
CA GLY A 130 11.01 -11.86 2.10
C GLY A 130 9.70 -11.92 1.29
N HIS A 131 9.29 -10.81 0.69
CA HIS A 131 8.12 -10.76 -0.19
C HIS A 131 8.43 -11.01 -1.66
N LEU A 132 9.70 -11.16 -2.06
CA LEU A 132 10.12 -11.35 -3.46
C LEU A 132 10.19 -12.84 -3.89
N ASN A 133 9.46 -13.73 -3.21
CA ASN A 133 9.50 -15.19 -3.45
C ASN A 133 8.72 -15.62 -4.68
#